data_AF-A0A1C4Y1Y9-F1
#
_entry.id   AF-A0A1C4Y1Y9-F1
#
_cell.length_a   1.000
_cell.length_b   1.000
_cell.length_c   1.000
_cell.angle_alpha   90.00
_cell.angle_beta   90.00
_cell.angle_gamma   90.00
#
_symmetry.space_group_name_H-M   'P 1'
#
loop_
_entity.id
_entity.type
_entity.pdbx_description
1 polymer ?
#
loop_
_entity_poly.entity_id
_entity_poly.type
_entity_poly.pdbx_seq_one_letter_code
_entity_poly.pdbx_strand_id
1 'polypeptide(L)'
;MSAGRARRGRRDNGLDASEYAVAGDVDPRVGEHLLDVLAAGGIAAYLQPSADLNPVTRTTTVPARPVDRLYVDRSHLTTARDYLTQLAEEAPAAPARDEPDVDAEWARIVAGFHTAPAAGAHPWPAAEDIDDEPDEQPAGTTGRVGADEGGTATDVRRLPWAADVSGVSVGGPRQDEPSLLDGLDTFGAGLPDDADERYTPPPPPPLPRVSKYAVAGVLAIVAGFVLFLEPTLLPVDPSVVTLLGFTGILAGFVTLIWRLRPGDSDDDPDDGARV
;
A
#
# COMPACT_ATOMS: atom_id res chain seq x y z
N MET A 1 -42.19 7.22 9.20
CA MET A 1 -40.78 7.50 9.56
C MET A 1 -39.93 6.93 8.43
N SER A 2 -39.37 7.79 7.59
CA SER A 2 -38.61 7.41 6.39
C SER A 2 -37.22 6.97 6.82
N ALA A 3 -36.88 5.69 6.65
CA ALA A 3 -35.55 5.18 6.95
C ALA A 3 -34.49 5.97 6.15
N GLY A 4 -33.41 6.37 6.83
CA GLY A 4 -32.36 7.20 6.27
C GLY A 4 -31.74 6.57 5.02
N ARG A 5 -31.79 7.33 3.92
CA ARG A 5 -31.21 6.98 2.62
C ARG A 5 -29.69 6.90 2.76
N ALA A 6 -29.14 5.70 2.89
CA ALA A 6 -27.70 5.49 2.83
C ALA A 6 -27.25 5.75 1.39
N ARG A 7 -26.87 6.99 1.07
CA ARG A 7 -26.27 7.34 -0.23
C ARG A 7 -25.03 6.47 -0.41
N ARG A 8 -25.03 5.57 -1.40
CA ARG A 8 -23.93 4.62 -1.62
C ARG A 8 -22.83 5.32 -2.42
N GLY A 9 -22.00 6.07 -1.70
CA GLY A 9 -20.83 6.73 -2.30
C GLY A 9 -21.21 7.71 -3.43
N ARG A 10 -20.21 8.13 -4.20
CA ARG A 10 -20.38 9.06 -5.34
C ARG A 10 -20.70 8.32 -6.66
N ARG A 11 -20.51 7.00 -6.73
CA ARG A 11 -20.59 6.18 -7.96
C ARG A 11 -21.85 5.30 -8.00
N ASP A 12 -23.00 5.91 -7.72
CA ASP A 12 -24.31 5.30 -7.89
C ASP A 12 -25.15 6.13 -8.87
N ASN A 13 -26.22 5.53 -9.40
CA ASN A 13 -27.12 6.22 -10.31
C ASN A 13 -28.38 6.79 -9.64
N GLY A 14 -28.38 6.90 -8.31
CA GLY A 14 -29.47 7.46 -7.50
C GLY A 14 -30.77 6.63 -7.44
N LEU A 15 -30.82 5.46 -8.08
CA LEU A 15 -31.93 4.51 -8.01
C LEU A 15 -31.62 3.41 -6.99
N ASP A 16 -32.66 2.89 -6.35
CA ASP A 16 -32.56 1.83 -5.34
C ASP A 16 -33.27 0.56 -5.82
N ALA A 17 -32.60 -0.59 -5.72
CA ALA A 17 -33.19 -1.92 -5.88
C ALA A 17 -33.25 -2.69 -4.56
N SER A 18 -34.19 -3.64 -4.48
CA SER A 18 -34.31 -4.55 -3.33
C SER A 18 -33.13 -5.52 -3.24
N GLU A 19 -32.56 -5.91 -4.39
CA GLU A 19 -31.47 -6.85 -4.46
C GLU A 19 -30.52 -6.51 -5.61
N TYR A 20 -29.22 -6.57 -5.34
CA TYR A 20 -28.17 -6.26 -6.31
C TYR A 20 -27.38 -7.51 -6.67
N ALA A 21 -27.03 -7.65 -7.94
CA ALA A 21 -26.22 -8.73 -8.46
C ALA A 21 -25.10 -8.20 -9.37
N VAL A 22 -24.00 -8.94 -9.45
CA VAL A 22 -22.81 -8.56 -10.24
C VAL A 22 -23.11 -8.73 -11.73
N ALA A 23 -23.04 -7.64 -12.48
CA ALA A 23 -23.16 -7.63 -13.93
C ALA A 23 -21.83 -7.99 -14.61
N GLY A 24 -20.72 -7.41 -14.15
CA GLY A 24 -19.37 -7.62 -14.68
C GLY A 24 -18.35 -6.58 -14.17
N ASP A 25 -17.11 -6.68 -14.63
CA ASP A 25 -16.04 -5.69 -14.36
C ASP A 25 -15.90 -4.76 -15.59
N VAL A 26 -15.80 -3.45 -15.36
CA VAL A 26 -15.88 -2.40 -16.40
C VAL A 26 -14.78 -1.35 -16.17
N ASP A 27 -14.25 -0.73 -17.23
CA ASP A 27 -13.34 0.41 -17.08
C ASP A 27 -14.06 1.59 -16.37
N PRO A 28 -13.44 2.27 -15.38
CA PRO A 28 -14.08 3.35 -14.64
C PRO A 28 -14.64 4.48 -15.50
N ARG A 29 -14.04 4.77 -16.66
CA ARG A 29 -14.52 5.82 -17.58
C ARG A 29 -15.81 5.39 -18.30
N VAL A 30 -15.88 4.12 -18.65
CA VAL A 30 -17.06 3.52 -19.30
C VAL A 30 -18.17 3.28 -18.27
N GLY A 31 -17.80 2.90 -17.04
CA GLY A 31 -18.71 2.65 -15.94
C GLY A 31 -19.61 3.85 -15.63
N GLU A 32 -19.05 5.06 -15.55
CA GLU A 32 -19.85 6.27 -15.28
C GLU A 32 -20.90 6.52 -16.38
N HIS A 33 -20.54 6.34 -17.65
CA HIS A 33 -21.49 6.46 -18.75
C HIS A 33 -22.57 5.37 -18.70
N LEU A 34 -22.20 4.15 -18.30
CA LEU A 34 -23.13 3.05 -18.16
C LEU A 34 -24.14 3.28 -17.01
N LEU A 35 -23.73 3.95 -15.93
CA LEU A 35 -24.65 4.36 -14.86
C LEU A 35 -25.74 5.29 -15.39
N ASP A 36 -25.40 6.24 -16.28
CA ASP A 36 -26.37 7.15 -16.92
C ASP A 36 -27.35 6.39 -17.83
N VAL A 37 -26.84 5.46 -18.64
CA VAL A 37 -27.67 4.64 -19.54
C VAL A 37 -28.62 3.75 -18.75
N LEU A 38 -28.12 3.09 -17.69
CA LEU A 38 -28.93 2.25 -16.82
C LEU A 38 -29.97 3.08 -16.04
N ALA A 39 -29.62 4.30 -15.62
CA ALA A 39 -30.56 5.23 -15.00
C ALA A 39 -31.70 5.61 -15.96
N ALA A 40 -31.38 5.89 -17.23
CA ALA A 40 -32.38 6.16 -18.26
C ALA A 40 -33.30 4.95 -18.51
N GLY A 41 -32.77 3.73 -18.37
CA GLY A 41 -33.52 2.48 -18.40
C GLY A 41 -34.29 2.16 -17.11
N GLY A 42 -34.17 2.97 -16.05
CA GLY A 42 -34.81 2.74 -14.76
C GLY A 42 -34.20 1.59 -13.95
N ILE A 43 -32.98 1.16 -14.28
CA ILE A 43 -32.28 0.05 -13.64
C ILE A 43 -31.36 0.60 -12.56
N ALA A 44 -31.56 0.21 -11.31
CA ALA A 44 -30.68 0.63 -10.22
C ALA A 44 -29.30 0.01 -10.35
N ALA A 45 -28.25 0.83 -10.26
CA ALA A 45 -26.88 0.40 -10.46
C ALA A 45 -25.88 1.21 -9.63
N TYR A 46 -24.79 0.57 -9.24
CA TYR A 46 -23.63 1.22 -8.62
C TYR A 46 -22.32 0.53 -9.02
N LEU A 47 -21.23 1.30 -8.95
CA LEU A 47 -19.88 0.81 -9.20
C LEU A 47 -19.12 0.64 -7.88
N GLN A 48 -18.38 -0.46 -7.78
CA GLN A 48 -17.43 -0.70 -6.70
C GLN A 48 -16.02 -0.72 -7.28
N PRO A 49 -15.11 0.17 -6.84
CA PRO A 49 -13.71 0.11 -7.26
C PRO A 49 -13.12 -1.27 -6.95
N SER A 50 -12.63 -1.97 -7.97
CA SER A 50 -12.01 -3.27 -7.77
C SER A 50 -10.59 -3.03 -7.27
N ALA A 51 -10.31 -3.56 -6.09
CA ALA A 51 -8.96 -3.57 -5.55
C ALA A 51 -8.58 -5.04 -5.37
N ASP A 52 -7.46 -5.44 -5.97
CA ASP A 52 -7.00 -6.82 -5.83
C ASP A 52 -6.50 -6.99 -4.40
N LEU A 53 -7.29 -7.70 -3.58
CA LEU A 53 -6.91 -8.07 -2.23
C LEU A 53 -6.20 -9.42 -2.30
N ASN A 54 -4.91 -9.44 -2.01
CA ASN A 54 -4.18 -10.70 -1.90
C ASN A 54 -4.73 -11.48 -0.68
N PRO A 55 -5.22 -12.72 -0.85
CA PRO A 55 -5.89 -13.46 0.24
C PRO A 55 -4.93 -13.84 1.38
N VAL A 56 -3.64 -13.93 1.11
CA VAL A 56 -2.62 -14.35 2.10
C VAL A 56 -2.05 -13.14 2.82
N THR A 57 -1.63 -12.11 2.08
CA THR A 57 -0.95 -10.94 2.65
C THR A 57 -1.91 -9.83 3.05
N ARG A 58 -3.19 -9.91 2.66
CA ARG A 58 -4.19 -8.83 2.78
C ARG A 58 -3.74 -7.49 2.20
N THR A 59 -2.72 -7.49 1.35
CA THR A 59 -2.25 -6.29 0.66
C THR A 59 -3.22 -5.98 -0.47
N THR A 60 -3.65 -4.73 -0.52
CA THR A 60 -4.47 -4.20 -1.61
C THR A 60 -3.55 -3.67 -2.69
N THR A 61 -3.52 -4.34 -3.85
CA THR A 61 -2.83 -3.86 -5.04
C THR A 61 -3.85 -3.37 -6.05
N VAL A 62 -3.60 -2.22 -6.65
CA VAL A 62 -4.43 -1.74 -7.75
C VAL A 62 -4.02 -2.53 -9.00
N PRO A 63 -4.95 -3.19 -9.71
CA PRO A 63 -4.63 -3.88 -10.96
C PRO A 63 -4.02 -2.91 -11.98
N ALA A 64 -3.13 -3.42 -12.82
CA ALA A 64 -2.44 -2.63 -13.86
C ALA A 64 -3.41 -1.88 -14.80
N ARG A 65 -4.63 -2.41 -14.95
CA ARG A 65 -5.77 -1.70 -15.54
C ARG A 65 -6.79 -1.44 -14.43
N PRO A 66 -7.11 -0.18 -14.10
CA PRO A 66 -8.14 0.12 -13.13
C PRO A 66 -9.48 -0.38 -13.67
N VAL A 67 -10.14 -1.27 -12.93
CA VAL A 67 -11.46 -1.82 -13.26
C VAL A 67 -12.39 -1.62 -12.09
N ASP A 68 -13.64 -1.30 -12.37
CA ASP A 68 -14.73 -1.16 -11.40
C ASP A 68 -15.74 -2.30 -11.60
N ARG A 69 -16.18 -2.91 -10.50
CA ARG A 69 -17.21 -3.94 -10.52
C ARG A 69 -18.59 -3.30 -10.54
N LEU A 70 -19.39 -3.60 -11.56
CA LEU A 70 -20.75 -3.11 -11.73
C LEU A 70 -21.76 -4.03 -11.04
N TYR A 71 -22.56 -3.44 -10.17
CA TYR A 71 -23.71 -4.07 -9.53
C TYR A 71 -25.00 -3.45 -10.03
N VAL A 72 -25.98 -4.29 -10.37
CA VAL A 72 -27.29 -3.87 -10.90
C VAL A 72 -28.42 -4.56 -10.18
N ASP A 73 -29.65 -4.05 -10.31
CA ASP A 73 -30.87 -4.72 -9.88
C ASP A 73 -30.91 -6.16 -10.41
N ARG A 74 -31.05 -7.14 -9.50
CA ARG A 74 -31.08 -8.56 -9.82
C ARG A 74 -32.17 -8.92 -10.82
N SER A 75 -33.31 -8.22 -10.79
CA SER A 75 -34.42 -8.47 -11.72
C SER A 75 -34.12 -8.05 -13.17
N HIS A 76 -33.17 -7.14 -13.36
CA HIS A 76 -32.77 -6.58 -14.66
C HIS A 76 -31.35 -6.99 -15.09
N LEU A 77 -30.76 -7.99 -14.44
CA LEU A 77 -29.37 -8.41 -14.66
C LEU A 77 -29.09 -8.88 -16.09
N THR A 78 -30.02 -9.60 -16.74
CA THR A 78 -29.85 -10.04 -18.13
C THR A 78 -29.76 -8.84 -19.07
N THR A 79 -30.69 -7.91 -18.97
CA THR A 79 -30.71 -6.67 -19.76
C THR A 79 -29.44 -5.84 -19.57
N ALA A 80 -28.96 -5.73 -18.33
CA ALA A 80 -27.72 -5.01 -18.03
C ALA A 80 -26.47 -5.69 -18.64
N ARG A 81 -26.43 -7.02 -18.68
CA ARG A 81 -25.35 -7.77 -19.34
C ARG A 81 -25.37 -7.61 -20.86
N ASP A 82 -26.56 -7.55 -21.45
CA ASP A 82 -26.71 -7.32 -22.88
C ASP A 82 -26.18 -5.92 -23.26
N TYR A 83 -26.53 -4.88 -22.49
CA TYR A 83 -25.96 -3.55 -22.66
C TYR A 83 -24.43 -3.52 -22.50
N LEU A 84 -23.90 -4.23 -21.50
CA LEU A 84 -22.45 -4.33 -21.29
C LEU A 84 -21.75 -5.03 -22.47
N THR A 85 -22.36 -6.09 -23.02
CA THR A 85 -21.84 -6.83 -24.18
C THR A 85 -21.87 -5.95 -25.43
N GLN A 86 -22.99 -5.27 -25.69
CA GLN A 86 -23.11 -4.33 -26.80
C GLN A 86 -22.08 -3.21 -26.71
N LEU A 87 -21.86 -2.66 -25.52
CA LEU A 87 -20.87 -1.61 -25.29
C LEU A 87 -19.44 -2.13 -25.45
N ALA A 88 -19.17 -3.39 -25.09
CA ALA A 88 -17.87 -4.02 -25.33
C ALA A 88 -17.59 -4.28 -26.82
N GLU A 89 -18.63 -4.55 -27.62
CA GLU A 89 -18.53 -4.69 -29.08
C GLU A 89 -18.37 -3.35 -29.79
N GLU A 90 -19.01 -2.28 -29.28
CA GLU A 90 -18.94 -0.93 -29.85
C GLU A 90 -17.70 -0.14 -29.37
N ALA A 91 -17.13 -0.50 -28.22
CA ALA A 91 -15.84 -0.01 -27.81
C ALA A 91 -14.80 -0.51 -28.84
N PRO A 92 -14.16 0.38 -29.63
CA PRO A 92 -13.08 -0.05 -30.49
C PRO A 92 -12.06 -0.72 -29.58
N ALA A 93 -11.70 -1.97 -29.87
CA ALA A 93 -10.63 -2.66 -29.18
C ALA A 93 -9.45 -1.70 -29.17
N ALA A 94 -9.22 -1.06 -28.00
CA ALA A 94 -8.18 -0.05 -27.89
C ALA A 94 -6.92 -0.72 -28.42
N PRO A 95 -6.24 -0.14 -29.42
CA PRO A 95 -5.03 -0.75 -29.94
C PRO A 95 -4.19 -1.09 -28.73
N ALA A 96 -3.77 -2.34 -28.62
CA ALA A 96 -2.81 -2.74 -27.61
C ALA A 96 -1.69 -1.72 -27.75
N ARG A 97 -1.60 -0.78 -26.79
CA ARG A 97 -0.51 0.19 -26.81
C ARG A 97 0.71 -0.70 -26.74
N ASP A 98 1.53 -0.68 -27.78
CA ASP A 98 2.82 -1.34 -27.77
C ASP A 98 3.49 -0.90 -26.47
N GLU A 99 3.57 -1.83 -25.52
CA GLU A 99 4.09 -1.54 -24.20
C GLU A 99 5.53 -1.09 -24.44
N PRO A 100 5.89 0.15 -24.10
CA PRO A 100 7.23 0.64 -24.41
C PRO A 100 8.23 -0.30 -23.75
N ASP A 101 9.32 -0.60 -24.45
CA ASP A 101 10.39 -1.45 -23.90
C ASP A 101 10.88 -0.83 -22.59
N VAL A 102 10.43 -1.40 -21.48
CA VAL A 102 10.62 -0.86 -20.13
C VAL A 102 12.10 -0.76 -19.83
N ASP A 103 12.90 -1.73 -20.28
CA ASP A 103 14.34 -1.74 -20.09
C ASP A 103 15.02 -0.61 -20.88
N ALA A 104 14.58 -0.35 -22.10
CA ALA A 104 15.09 0.75 -22.91
C ALA A 104 14.71 2.13 -22.34
N GLU A 105 13.48 2.29 -21.85
CA GLU A 105 13.03 3.53 -21.20
C GLU A 105 13.75 3.75 -19.87
N TRP A 106 13.96 2.70 -19.09
CA TRP A 106 14.70 2.78 -17.83
C TRP A 106 16.17 3.11 -18.06
N ALA A 107 16.80 2.51 -19.08
CA ALA A 107 18.15 2.85 -19.50
C ALA A 107 18.27 4.32 -19.91
N ARG A 108 17.25 4.89 -20.57
CA ARG A 108 17.22 6.32 -20.93
C ARG A 108 17.16 7.22 -19.69
N ILE A 109 16.35 6.86 -18.70
CA ILE A 109 16.25 7.61 -17.43
C ILE A 109 17.59 7.59 -16.68
N VAL A 110 18.22 6.41 -16.57
CA VAL A 110 19.52 6.26 -15.90
C VAL A 110 20.62 7.02 -16.64
N ALA A 111 20.65 6.95 -17.98
CA ALA A 111 21.60 7.71 -18.78
C ALA A 111 21.44 9.23 -18.60
N GLY A 112 20.20 9.71 -18.39
CA GLY A 112 19.89 11.12 -18.15
C GLY A 112 20.15 11.61 -16.72
N PHE A 113 20.35 10.71 -15.75
CA PHE A 113 20.39 11.07 -14.32
C PHE A 113 21.50 12.07 -13.95
N HIS A 114 22.64 12.02 -14.64
CA HIS A 114 23.76 12.95 -14.41
C HIS A 114 23.64 14.26 -15.17
N THR A 115 22.60 14.43 -15.99
CA THR A 115 22.40 15.65 -16.76
C THR A 115 21.66 16.65 -15.87
N ALA A 116 22.36 17.70 -15.45
CA ALA A 116 21.72 18.80 -14.75
C ALA A 116 20.64 19.43 -15.65
N PRO A 117 19.42 19.67 -15.14
CA PRO A 117 18.42 20.45 -15.86
C PRO A 117 18.96 21.85 -16.17
N ALA A 118 18.49 22.46 -17.26
CA ALA A 118 18.81 23.86 -17.54
C ALA A 118 18.31 24.75 -16.40
N ALA A 119 19.01 25.85 -16.10
CA ALA A 119 18.62 26.76 -15.02
C ALA A 119 17.14 27.19 -15.16
N GLY A 120 16.33 26.93 -14.13
CA GLY A 120 14.89 27.21 -14.10
C GLY A 120 14.00 26.20 -14.84
N ALA A 121 14.56 25.12 -15.40
CA ALA A 121 13.84 24.05 -16.09
C ALA A 121 13.68 22.83 -15.17
N HIS A 122 13.03 23.03 -14.03
CA HIS A 122 12.72 21.96 -13.10
C HIS A 122 11.24 21.57 -13.19
N PRO A 123 10.89 20.28 -13.01
CA PRO A 123 9.50 19.83 -13.05
C PRO A 123 8.68 20.25 -11.82
N TRP A 124 9.33 20.76 -10.78
CA TRP A 124 8.67 21.27 -9.57
C TRP A 124 8.39 22.79 -9.67
N PRO A 125 7.42 23.30 -8.90
CA PRO A 125 7.09 24.72 -8.89
C PRO A 125 8.28 25.59 -8.44
N ALA A 126 8.41 26.79 -9.02
CA ALA A 126 9.48 27.74 -8.67
C ALA A 126 9.49 28.19 -7.19
N ALA A 127 8.40 27.99 -6.46
CA ALA A 127 8.34 28.28 -5.02
C ALA A 127 9.12 27.28 -4.17
N GLU A 128 9.48 26.12 -4.73
CA GLU A 128 10.28 25.08 -4.07
C GLU A 128 11.75 25.13 -4.48
N ASP A 129 12.15 26.11 -5.31
CA ASP A 129 13.55 26.32 -5.64
C ASP A 129 14.29 26.84 -4.41
N ILE A 130 15.36 26.16 -4.03
CA ILE A 130 16.26 26.60 -2.96
C ILE A 130 17.35 27.41 -3.66
N ASP A 131 17.56 28.65 -3.24
CA ASP A 131 18.67 29.45 -3.73
C ASP A 131 19.98 28.73 -3.38
N ASP A 132 20.68 28.17 -4.38
CA ASP A 132 22.04 27.68 -4.24
C ASP A 132 22.96 28.88 -4.01
N GLU A 133 23.05 29.34 -2.75
CA GLU A 133 24.18 30.19 -2.34
C GLU A 133 25.44 29.32 -2.45
N PRO A 134 26.42 29.67 -3.29
CA PRO A 134 27.66 28.91 -3.36
C PRO A 134 28.31 28.89 -1.98
N ASP A 135 28.71 27.71 -1.51
CA ASP A 135 29.45 27.49 -0.26
C ASP A 135 30.76 28.30 -0.22
N GLU A 136 30.68 29.62 0.03
CA GLU A 136 31.79 30.43 0.49
C GLU A 136 31.89 30.28 2.00
N GLN A 137 32.55 29.20 2.40
CA GLN A 137 32.99 28.92 3.75
C GLN A 137 33.76 30.14 4.32
N PRO A 138 33.22 30.91 5.29
CA PRO A 138 33.96 32.04 5.83
C PRO A 138 34.80 31.55 7.00
N ALA A 139 36.11 31.46 6.76
CA ALA A 139 37.08 31.56 7.83
C ALA A 139 36.85 32.89 8.56
N GLY A 140 36.65 32.81 9.87
CA GLY A 140 36.22 33.95 10.67
C GLY A 140 37.09 35.19 10.53
N THR A 141 36.45 36.34 10.39
CA THR A 141 36.95 37.58 10.96
C THR A 141 35.81 38.56 11.22
N THR A 142 35.93 39.22 12.36
CA THR A 142 35.03 40.22 12.93
C THR A 142 34.87 41.45 12.02
N GLY A 143 33.66 42.01 11.91
CA GLY A 143 33.51 43.35 11.33
C GLY A 143 32.08 43.76 11.00
N ARG A 144 31.36 44.27 12.00
CA ARG A 144 30.14 45.07 11.82
C ARG A 144 30.44 46.35 11.03
N VAL A 145 29.73 46.58 9.92
CA VAL A 145 29.40 47.93 9.40
C VAL A 145 28.07 47.83 8.64
N GLY A 146 27.08 48.65 9.04
CA GLY A 146 25.78 48.73 8.38
C GLY A 146 25.69 49.85 7.33
N ALA A 147 24.61 49.82 6.54
CA ALA A 147 23.92 50.94 5.87
C ALA A 147 22.70 50.32 5.15
N ASP A 148 21.46 50.49 5.63
CA ASP A 148 20.50 51.59 5.44
C ASP A 148 19.86 51.72 4.04
N GLU A 149 18.52 51.85 4.05
CA GLU A 149 17.57 52.34 3.01
C GLU A 149 17.31 51.46 1.75
N GLY A 150 16.09 51.22 1.24
CA GLY A 150 14.71 51.67 1.52
C GLY A 150 13.79 51.41 0.29
N GLY A 151 12.49 51.09 0.51
CA GLY A 151 11.38 51.18 -0.47
C GLY A 151 11.34 50.12 -1.60
N THR A 152 10.22 49.61 -2.12
CA THR A 152 8.81 50.04 -2.15
C THR A 152 7.90 48.87 -2.57
N ALA A 153 6.66 48.93 -2.09
CA ALA A 153 5.45 48.18 -2.43
C ALA A 153 5.34 47.53 -3.82
N THR A 154 4.90 46.26 -3.84
CA THR A 154 3.76 45.89 -4.68
C THR A 154 2.95 44.78 -4.03
N ASP A 155 1.73 45.15 -3.62
CA ASP A 155 0.65 44.28 -3.19
C ASP A 155 0.34 43.22 -4.27
N VAL A 156 0.66 41.96 -3.98
CA VAL A 156 -0.04 40.82 -4.59
C VAL A 156 -0.60 40.00 -3.44
N ARG A 157 -1.93 40.01 -3.35
CA ARG A 157 -2.78 39.29 -2.40
C ARG A 157 -2.30 37.84 -2.25
N ARG A 158 -1.51 37.54 -1.20
CA ARG A 158 -1.23 36.16 -0.77
C ARG A 158 -2.54 35.54 -0.31
N LEU A 159 -2.95 34.46 -0.95
CA LEU A 159 -3.94 33.55 -0.37
C LEU A 159 -3.30 32.89 0.87
N PRO A 160 -4.04 32.71 1.97
CA PRO A 160 -3.48 32.21 3.22
C PRO A 160 -2.95 30.79 3.01
N TRP A 161 -1.65 30.63 3.20
CA TRP A 161 -0.96 29.34 3.16
C TRP A 161 -1.24 28.60 4.48
N ALA A 162 -1.16 27.28 4.48
CA ALA A 162 -1.49 26.43 5.63
C ALA A 162 -0.69 26.72 6.92
N ALA A 163 0.38 27.53 6.84
CA ALA A 163 1.18 27.97 7.98
C ALA A 163 0.54 29.13 8.77
N ASP A 164 -0.38 29.90 8.19
CA ASP A 164 -1.05 31.02 8.89
C ASP A 164 -2.04 30.53 9.96
N VAL A 165 -2.47 29.27 9.90
CA VAL A 165 -3.42 28.66 10.86
C VAL A 165 -2.71 28.14 12.12
N SER A 166 -1.40 27.87 12.05
CA SER A 166 -0.61 27.33 13.17
C SER A 166 0.18 28.39 13.94
N GLY A 167 0.14 29.66 13.53
CA GLY A 167 0.87 30.74 14.21
C GLY A 167 2.40 30.64 14.11
N VAL A 168 2.91 29.79 13.23
CA VAL A 168 4.36 29.63 12.99
C VAL A 168 4.75 30.55 11.84
N SER A 169 5.37 31.67 12.17
CA SER A 169 5.92 32.61 11.18
C SER A 169 7.34 32.17 10.79
N VAL A 170 7.50 31.66 9.57
CA VAL A 170 8.82 31.46 8.96
C VAL A 170 9.02 32.57 7.94
N GLY A 171 9.98 33.47 8.21
CA GLY A 171 10.45 34.47 7.24
C GLY A 171 10.08 35.91 7.58
N GLY A 172 10.91 36.54 8.41
CA GLY A 172 10.97 38.00 8.57
C GLY A 172 12.13 38.34 9.51
N PRO A 173 12.90 39.43 9.28
CA PRO A 173 14.07 39.76 10.09
C PRO A 173 13.60 40.35 11.43
N ARG A 174 13.11 39.51 12.33
CA ARG A 174 13.08 39.80 13.76
C ARG A 174 14.32 39.17 14.36
N GLN A 175 15.29 40.04 14.59
CA GLN A 175 16.47 39.76 15.39
C GLN A 175 16.00 39.73 16.86
N ASP A 176 16.42 38.70 17.60
CA ASP A 176 16.31 38.54 19.06
C ASP A 176 14.96 38.09 19.67
N GLU A 177 14.26 37.13 19.06
CA GLU A 177 13.40 36.20 19.83
C GLU A 177 13.89 34.76 19.62
N PRO A 178 14.08 33.95 20.69
CA PRO A 178 14.51 32.57 20.54
C PRO A 178 13.44 31.82 19.74
N SER A 179 13.81 31.43 18.53
CA SER A 179 12.98 30.64 17.63
C SER A 179 12.58 29.34 18.34
N LEU A 180 11.34 28.88 18.14
CA LEU A 180 10.92 27.56 18.61
C LEU A 180 11.76 26.42 18.00
N LEU A 181 12.43 26.67 16.87
CA LEU A 181 13.38 25.76 16.25
C LEU A 181 14.71 25.70 17.03
N ASP A 182 15.16 26.81 17.62
CA ASP A 182 16.37 26.86 18.46
C ASP A 182 16.18 26.04 19.76
N GLY A 183 14.94 26.04 20.28
CA GLY A 183 14.53 25.12 21.33
C GLY A 183 14.60 23.65 20.90
N LEU A 184 14.21 23.32 19.67
CA LEU A 184 14.26 21.96 19.13
C LEU A 184 15.69 21.47 18.88
N ASP A 185 16.57 22.32 18.37
CA ASP A 185 17.98 21.99 18.14
C ASP A 185 18.77 21.83 19.45
N THR A 186 18.33 22.53 20.51
CA THR A 186 18.90 22.40 21.87
C THR A 186 18.28 21.24 22.66
N PHE A 187 17.17 20.65 22.18
CA PHE A 187 16.46 19.54 22.84
C PHE A 187 17.33 18.26 22.79
N GLY A 188 18.16 18.08 23.82
CA GLY A 188 19.05 16.92 23.99
C GLY A 188 20.54 17.24 23.90
N ALA A 189 20.92 18.41 23.37
CA ALA A 189 22.33 18.81 23.21
C ALA A 189 23.02 19.22 24.53
N GLY A 190 22.25 19.54 25.56
CA GLY A 190 22.74 19.96 26.89
C GLY A 190 22.47 18.97 28.03
N LEU A 191 22.01 17.76 27.71
CA LEU A 191 21.84 16.72 28.73
C LEU A 191 23.22 16.18 29.13
N PRO A 192 23.50 15.96 30.43
CA PRO A 192 24.69 15.23 30.84
C PRO A 192 24.69 13.87 30.12
N ASP A 193 25.79 13.53 29.44
CA ASP A 193 25.98 12.22 28.81
C ASP A 193 26.24 11.19 29.93
N ASP A 194 25.20 10.85 30.68
CA ASP A 194 25.22 9.77 31.66
C ASP A 194 25.22 8.47 30.86
N ALA A 195 26.44 7.98 30.56
CA ALA A 195 26.67 6.77 29.76
C ALA A 195 25.92 5.51 30.28
N ASP A 196 25.47 5.55 31.53
CA ASP A 196 24.73 4.50 32.22
C ASP A 196 23.24 4.42 31.82
N GLU A 197 22.69 5.45 31.16
CA GLU A 197 21.27 5.50 30.72
C GLU A 197 21.07 5.02 29.27
N ARG A 198 22.13 4.54 28.61
CA ARG A 198 22.04 4.05 27.22
C ARG A 198 21.23 2.75 27.16
N TYR A 199 20.04 2.83 26.59
CA TYR A 199 19.18 1.67 26.37
C TYR A 199 19.94 0.54 25.66
N THR A 200 20.18 -0.55 26.37
CA THR A 200 20.69 -1.78 25.78
C THR A 200 19.49 -2.67 25.49
N PRO A 201 19.21 -2.98 24.21
CA PRO A 201 18.06 -3.81 23.89
C PRO A 201 18.20 -5.15 24.60
N PRO A 202 17.10 -5.70 25.16
CA PRO A 202 17.14 -7.03 25.71
C PRO A 202 17.58 -8.00 24.62
N PRO A 203 18.34 -9.06 24.97
CA PRO A 203 18.69 -10.08 24.00
C PRO A 203 17.42 -10.64 23.35
N PRO A 204 17.46 -10.94 22.04
CA PRO A 204 16.29 -11.43 21.33
C PRO A 204 15.76 -12.72 22.00
N PRO A 205 14.44 -12.93 22.03
CA PRO A 205 13.86 -14.14 22.58
C PRO A 205 14.42 -15.38 21.85
N PRO A 206 14.60 -16.52 22.55
CA PRO A 206 15.12 -17.72 21.93
C PRO A 206 14.19 -18.23 20.83
N LEU A 207 14.77 -18.81 19.77
CA LEU A 207 14.00 -19.37 18.66
C LEU A 207 13.03 -20.48 19.15
N PRO A 208 11.85 -20.59 18.51
CA PRO A 208 10.89 -21.62 18.86
C PRO A 208 11.49 -23.02 18.65
N ARG A 209 11.43 -23.85 19.69
CA ARG A 209 11.93 -25.23 19.63
C ARG A 209 10.99 -26.08 18.78
N VAL A 210 11.51 -26.73 17.75
CA VAL A 210 10.74 -27.73 16.98
C VAL A 210 10.34 -28.90 17.90
N SER A 211 9.03 -29.17 17.97
CA SER A 211 8.49 -30.27 18.76
C SER A 211 8.89 -31.63 18.17
N LYS A 212 9.13 -32.62 19.03
CA LYS A 212 9.44 -34.01 18.61
C LYS A 212 8.37 -34.58 17.66
N TYR A 213 7.11 -34.17 17.84
CA TYR A 213 6.00 -34.59 16.97
C TYR A 213 6.05 -33.96 15.59
N ALA A 214 6.51 -32.70 15.48
CA ALA A 214 6.72 -32.05 14.18
C ALA A 214 7.84 -32.76 13.40
N VAL A 215 8.92 -33.12 14.09
CA VAL A 215 10.01 -33.92 13.51
C VAL A 215 9.50 -35.30 13.06
N ALA A 216 8.69 -35.98 13.88
CA ALA A 216 8.11 -37.27 13.54
C ALA A 216 7.17 -37.19 12.31
N GLY A 217 6.33 -36.16 12.22
CA GLY A 217 5.47 -35.93 11.07
C GLY A 217 6.24 -35.68 9.77
N VAL A 218 7.31 -34.87 9.84
CA VAL A 218 8.20 -34.63 8.69
C VAL A 218 8.91 -35.93 8.28
N LEU A 219 9.44 -36.70 9.23
CA LEU A 219 10.08 -37.98 8.93
C LEU A 219 9.11 -38.98 8.30
N ALA A 220 7.86 -39.02 8.75
CA ALA A 220 6.82 -39.87 8.15
C ALA A 220 6.52 -39.47 6.70
N ILE A 221 6.48 -38.17 6.40
CA ILE A 221 6.30 -37.67 5.02
C ILE A 221 7.49 -38.06 4.15
N VAL A 222 8.72 -37.82 4.61
CA VAL A 222 9.94 -38.14 3.85
C VAL A 222 10.03 -39.64 3.60
N ALA A 223 9.84 -40.47 4.63
CA ALA A 223 9.88 -41.92 4.48
C ALA A 223 8.77 -42.43 3.55
N GLY A 224 7.54 -41.93 3.70
CA GLY A 224 6.42 -42.28 2.82
C GLY A 224 6.66 -41.87 1.36
N PHE A 225 7.27 -40.71 1.13
CA PHE A 225 7.63 -40.23 -0.21
C PHE A 225 8.72 -41.08 -0.87
N VAL A 226 9.74 -41.48 -0.12
CA VAL A 226 10.77 -42.40 -0.60
C VAL A 226 10.16 -43.76 -0.97
N LEU A 227 9.30 -44.33 -0.11
CA LEU A 227 8.58 -45.58 -0.38
C LEU A 227 7.65 -45.47 -1.60
N PHE A 228 7.06 -44.30 -1.83
CA PHE A 228 6.17 -44.04 -2.96
C PHE A 228 6.93 -43.93 -4.30
N LEU A 229 8.12 -43.33 -4.32
CA LEU A 229 8.95 -43.23 -5.53
C LEU A 229 9.69 -44.53 -5.86
N GLU A 230 10.17 -45.25 -4.85
CA GLU A 230 10.95 -46.48 -5.01
C GLU A 230 10.27 -47.67 -4.31
N PRO A 231 9.20 -48.23 -4.90
CA PRO A 231 8.43 -49.30 -4.27
C PRO A 231 9.20 -50.64 -4.22
N THR A 232 10.35 -50.73 -4.86
CA THR A 232 11.24 -51.91 -4.86
C THR A 232 12.23 -51.94 -3.69
N LEU A 233 12.23 -50.93 -2.81
CA LEU A 233 13.12 -50.88 -1.63
C LEU A 233 12.82 -51.96 -0.60
N LEU A 234 11.57 -52.44 -0.55
CA LEU A 234 11.14 -53.51 0.34
C LEU A 234 10.90 -54.79 -0.49
N PRO A 235 11.27 -55.99 0.02
CA PRO A 235 11.02 -57.26 -0.64
C PRO A 235 9.55 -57.71 -0.47
N VAL A 236 8.61 -56.83 -0.81
CA VAL A 236 7.15 -57.01 -0.71
C VAL A 236 6.51 -56.57 -2.03
N ASP A 237 5.24 -56.90 -2.24
CA ASP A 237 4.50 -56.46 -3.43
C ASP A 237 4.57 -54.93 -3.61
N PRO A 238 5.02 -54.43 -4.79
CA PRO A 238 5.17 -53.00 -5.05
C PRO A 238 3.88 -52.19 -4.81
N SER A 239 2.71 -52.80 -5.03
CA SER A 239 1.42 -52.14 -4.82
C SER A 239 1.18 -51.87 -3.33
N VAL A 240 1.58 -52.79 -2.46
CA VAL A 240 1.48 -52.65 -0.99
C VAL A 240 2.46 -51.59 -0.49
N VAL A 241 3.68 -51.55 -1.03
CA VAL A 241 4.70 -50.55 -0.68
C VAL A 241 4.23 -49.14 -1.08
N THR A 242 3.66 -49.01 -2.28
CA THR A 242 3.11 -47.74 -2.78
C THR A 242 1.94 -47.26 -1.91
N LEU A 243 1.02 -48.16 -1.54
CA LEU A 243 -0.09 -47.84 -0.64
C LEU A 243 0.41 -47.37 0.73
N LEU A 244 1.41 -48.05 1.29
CA LEU A 244 2.01 -47.70 2.58
C LEU A 244 2.75 -46.36 2.50
N GLY A 245 3.45 -46.09 1.41
CA GLY A 245 4.11 -44.81 1.14
C GLY A 245 3.11 -43.65 1.10
N PHE A 246 2.04 -43.79 0.31
CA PHE A 246 0.96 -42.80 0.23
C PHE A 246 0.28 -42.57 1.58
N THR A 247 -0.06 -43.65 2.30
CA THR A 247 -0.71 -43.58 3.61
C THR A 247 0.21 -42.94 4.65
N GLY A 248 1.51 -43.22 4.59
CA GLY A 248 2.53 -42.61 5.45
C GLY A 248 2.68 -41.10 5.23
N ILE A 249 2.67 -40.65 3.97
CA ILE A 249 2.64 -39.22 3.63
C ILE A 249 1.41 -38.55 4.24
N LEU A 250 0.22 -39.13 4.01
CA LEU A 250 -1.03 -38.57 4.51
C LEU A 250 -1.07 -38.51 6.04
N ALA A 251 -0.62 -39.57 6.71
CA ALA A 251 -0.55 -39.62 8.17
C ALA A 251 0.42 -38.59 8.75
N GLY A 252 1.59 -38.40 8.12
CA GLY A 252 2.55 -37.37 8.52
C GLY A 252 1.98 -35.96 8.34
N PHE A 253 1.29 -35.71 7.23
CA PHE A 253 0.62 -34.43 6.97
C PHE A 253 -0.49 -34.12 7.98
N VAL A 254 -1.36 -35.09 8.26
CA VAL A 254 -2.42 -34.97 9.28
C VAL A 254 -1.82 -34.69 10.66
N THR A 255 -0.71 -35.37 11.01
CA THR A 255 0.02 -35.14 12.27
C THR A 255 0.52 -33.69 12.38
N LEU A 256 1.02 -33.10 11.28
CA LEU A 256 1.45 -31.71 11.26
C LEU A 256 0.28 -30.72 11.42
N ILE A 257 -0.84 -30.97 10.73
CA ILE A 257 -2.04 -30.13 10.87
C ILE A 257 -2.58 -30.18 12.29
N TRP A 258 -2.68 -31.37 12.88
CA TRP A 258 -3.21 -31.52 14.22
C TRP A 258 -2.35 -30.82 15.26
N ARG A 259 -1.02 -30.78 15.04
CA ARG A 259 -0.08 -30.00 15.85
C ARG A 259 -0.19 -28.48 15.63
N LEU A 260 -0.55 -28.03 14.43
CA LEU A 260 -0.78 -26.60 14.14
C LEU A 260 -2.09 -26.09 14.73
N ARG A 261 -3.03 -26.99 15.06
CA ARG A 261 -4.25 -26.62 15.75
C ARG A 261 -3.88 -26.15 17.17
N PRO A 262 -4.15 -24.88 17.53
CA PRO A 262 -3.93 -24.41 18.88
C PRO A 262 -4.75 -25.27 19.83
N GLY A 263 -4.09 -25.96 20.76
CA GLY A 263 -4.74 -26.45 21.95
C GLY A 263 -4.89 -25.26 22.90
N ASP A 264 -6.07 -25.12 23.52
CA ASP A 264 -6.30 -24.24 24.67
C ASP A 264 -5.09 -24.36 25.61
N SER A 265 -4.25 -23.34 25.59
CA SER A 265 -3.25 -23.11 26.62
C SER A 265 -3.70 -21.82 27.29
N ASP A 266 -4.66 -21.98 28.20
CA ASP A 266 -4.82 -21.07 29.33
C ASP A 266 -3.48 -21.09 30.10
N ASP A 267 -2.69 -20.02 29.98
CA ASP A 267 -1.82 -19.45 31.03
C ASP A 267 -0.69 -18.61 30.39
N ASP A 268 -0.95 -17.31 30.19
CA ASP A 268 -0.29 -16.25 30.97
C ASP A 268 -1.05 -14.90 30.80
N PRO A 269 -1.84 -14.44 31.78
CA PRO A 269 -2.49 -13.13 31.74
C PRO A 269 -1.71 -12.07 32.55
N ASP A 270 -0.48 -11.72 32.14
CA ASP A 270 0.26 -10.51 32.56
C ASP A 270 1.57 -10.46 31.73
N ASP A 271 2.06 -9.40 31.10
CA ASP A 271 2.21 -8.01 31.54
C ASP A 271 1.97 -7.13 30.30
N GLY A 272 0.80 -6.50 30.29
CA GLY A 272 0.44 -5.49 29.32
C GLY A 272 1.27 -4.24 29.56
N ALA A 273 1.68 -3.60 28.45
CA ALA A 273 2.16 -2.23 28.35
C ALA A 273 1.94 -1.38 29.61
N ARG A 274 3.04 -1.01 30.29
CA ARG A 274 3.00 0.09 31.25
C ARG A 274 3.12 1.40 30.48
N VAL A 275 2.00 2.11 30.44
CA VAL A 275 1.91 3.53 30.08
C VAL A 275 2.51 4.42 31.15
#